data_AF-A0A6L7W3W0-F1
#
_entry.id   AF-A0A6L7W3W0-F1
#
_cell.length_a   1.000
_cell.length_b   1.000
_cell.length_c   1.000
_cell.angle_alpha   90.00
_cell.angle_beta   90.00
_cell.angle_gamma   90.00
#
_symmetry.space_group_name_H-M   'P 1'
#
loop_
_entity.id
_entity.type
_entity.pdbx_description
1 polymer ?
#
loop_
_entity_poly.entity_id
_entity_poly.type
_entity_poly.pdbx_seq_one_letter_code
_entity_poly.pdbx_strand_id
1 'polypeptide(L)'
;SISRAGYNTCMNVLETQVPSILVPSIAMDDQVFRAQQLMGLGIAGVVHPDQIGVGKMTKAIAKMLESPVPEHHLSLDGAAQTRKFIESV
;
A
#
# COMPACT_ATOMS: atom_id res chain seq x y z
N SER A 1 5.12 1.82 7.90
CA SER A 1 5.38 0.38 7.62
C SER A 1 6.37 0.23 6.46
N ILE A 2 7.15 -0.85 6.38
CA ILE A 2 7.97 -1.19 5.19
C ILE A 2 7.69 -2.63 4.79
N SER A 3 7.20 -2.90 3.58
CA SER A 3 6.69 -4.24 3.21
C SER A 3 6.60 -4.49 1.70
N ARG A 4 6.37 -5.76 1.29
CA ARG A 4 6.37 -6.19 -0.13
C ARG A 4 5.07 -5.97 -0.93
N ALA A 5 4.12 -5.17 -0.44
CA ALA A 5 2.82 -4.96 -1.11
C ALA A 5 2.01 -6.25 -1.41
N GLY A 6 2.11 -7.27 -0.54
CA GLY A 6 1.19 -8.41 -0.58
C GLY A 6 -0.24 -7.98 -0.24
N TYR A 7 -1.24 -8.76 -0.66
CA TYR A 7 -2.67 -8.42 -0.50
C TYR A 7 -3.03 -7.97 0.93
N ASN A 8 -2.80 -8.81 1.93
CA ASN A 8 -3.15 -8.49 3.32
C ASN A 8 -2.39 -7.27 3.84
N THR A 9 -1.16 -7.08 3.41
CA THR A 9 -0.38 -5.90 3.81
C THR A 9 -0.93 -4.63 3.20
N CYS A 10 -1.33 -4.65 1.93
CA CYS A 10 -2.01 -3.52 1.31
C CYS A 10 -3.33 -3.21 2.01
N MET A 11 -4.12 -4.23 2.37
CA MET A 11 -5.34 -4.04 3.15
C MET A 11 -5.05 -3.41 4.51
N ASN A 12 -4.00 -3.84 5.22
CA ASN A 12 -3.61 -3.22 6.48
C ASN A 12 -3.18 -1.75 6.30
N VAL A 13 -2.46 -1.43 5.23
CA VAL A 13 -2.07 -0.03 4.93
C VAL A 13 -3.30 0.83 4.69
N LEU A 14 -4.29 0.33 3.95
CA LEU A 14 -5.56 1.02 3.72
C LEU A 14 -6.37 1.20 5.01
N GLU A 15 -6.49 0.15 5.82
CA GLU A 15 -7.26 0.18 7.06
C GLU A 15 -6.62 1.14 8.10
N THR A 16 -5.31 1.04 8.27
CA THR A 16 -4.59 1.76 9.34
C THR A 16 -4.16 3.16 8.95
N GLN A 17 -4.16 3.48 7.65
CA GLN A 17 -3.79 4.80 7.13
C GLN A 17 -2.42 5.28 7.62
N VAL A 18 -1.46 4.39 7.83
CA VAL A 18 -0.12 4.75 8.33
C VAL A 18 0.86 5.04 7.18
N PRO A 19 1.77 6.04 7.33
CA PRO A 19 2.84 6.25 6.36
C PRO A 19 3.63 4.96 6.10
N SER A 20 3.76 4.60 4.83
CA SER A 20 4.29 3.30 4.43
C SER A 20 5.16 3.37 3.18
N ILE A 21 6.16 2.49 3.13
CA ILE A 21 7.01 2.24 1.97
C ILE A 21 6.76 0.81 1.49
N LEU A 22 6.42 0.68 0.21
CA LEU A 22 6.23 -0.60 -0.45
C LEU A 22 7.45 -0.95 -1.30
N VAL A 23 7.92 -2.18 -1.16
CA VAL A 23 9.07 -2.74 -1.88
C VAL A 23 8.60 -4.04 -2.55
N PRO A 24 7.80 -3.94 -3.63
CA PRO A 24 7.12 -5.09 -4.23
C PRO A 24 8.11 -6.09 -4.79
N SER A 25 7.78 -7.37 -4.89
CA SER A 25 8.60 -8.32 -5.64
C SER A 25 8.40 -8.16 -7.15
N ILE A 26 9.45 -7.95 -7.95
CA ILE A 26 9.33 -7.93 -9.43
C ILE A 26 8.89 -9.27 -10.02
N ALA A 27 9.07 -10.37 -9.29
CA ALA A 27 8.59 -11.70 -9.69
C ALA A 27 7.10 -11.93 -9.42
N MET A 28 6.39 -10.96 -8.82
CA MET A 28 4.97 -11.04 -8.48
C MET A 28 4.26 -9.81 -9.01
N ASP A 29 3.66 -9.94 -10.20
CA ASP A 29 3.03 -8.82 -10.91
C ASP A 29 1.94 -8.13 -10.08
N ASP A 30 1.24 -8.89 -9.24
CA ASP A 30 0.19 -8.39 -8.38
C ASP A 30 0.72 -7.49 -7.23
N GLN A 31 1.94 -7.73 -6.74
CA GLN A 31 2.60 -6.84 -5.77
C GLN A 31 3.02 -5.53 -6.43
N VAL A 32 3.60 -5.63 -7.64
CA VAL A 32 4.00 -4.46 -8.43
C VAL A 32 2.79 -3.58 -8.73
N PHE A 33 1.71 -4.19 -9.21
CA PHE A 33 0.46 -3.49 -9.50
C PHE A 33 -0.10 -2.78 -8.26
N ARG A 34 -0.26 -3.48 -7.13
CA ARG A 34 -0.78 -2.87 -5.89
C ARG A 34 0.11 -1.73 -5.39
N ALA A 35 1.43 -1.91 -5.43
CA ALA A 35 2.37 -0.86 -5.03
C ALA A 35 2.21 0.40 -5.89
N GLN A 36 2.10 0.23 -7.21
CA GLN A 36 1.89 1.34 -8.14
C GLN A 36 0.54 2.04 -7.93
N GLN A 37 -0.55 1.28 -7.71
CA GLN A 37 -1.86 1.85 -7.43
C GLN A 37 -1.87 2.68 -6.14
N LEU A 38 -1.34 2.13 -5.04
CA LEU A 38 -1.28 2.85 -3.76
C LEU A 38 -0.37 4.09 -3.82
N MET A 39 0.71 4.03 -4.60
CA MET A 39 1.55 5.20 -4.87
C MET A 39 0.82 6.26 -5.69
N GLY A 40 0.09 5.86 -6.73
CA GLY A 40 -0.69 6.77 -7.56
C GLY A 40 -1.79 7.50 -6.78
N LEU A 41 -2.33 6.86 -5.73
CA LEU A 41 -3.29 7.45 -4.81
C LEU A 41 -2.64 8.27 -3.68
N GLY A 42 -1.31 8.34 -3.61
CA GLY A 42 -0.59 9.05 -2.53
C GLY A 42 -0.63 8.34 -1.17
N ILE A 43 -1.09 7.10 -1.10
CA ILE A 43 -1.28 6.35 0.15
C ILE A 43 0.05 5.76 0.66
N ALA A 44 0.94 5.37 -0.25
CA ALA A 44 2.24 4.80 0.11
C ALA A 44 3.35 5.25 -0.84
N GLY A 45 4.57 5.37 -0.31
CA GLY A 45 5.76 5.46 -1.14
C GLY A 45 6.15 4.10 -1.71
N VAL A 46 6.88 4.08 -2.83
CA VAL A 46 7.42 2.84 -3.42
C VAL A 46 8.92 2.97 -3.62
N VAL A 47 9.66 1.93 -3.23
CA VAL A 47 11.05 1.73 -3.63
C VAL A 47 11.10 0.51 -4.54
N HIS A 48 11.59 0.70 -5.76
CA HIS A 48 11.79 -0.40 -6.69
C HIS A 48 12.84 -1.39 -6.14
N PRO A 49 12.66 -2.71 -6.28
CA PRO A 49 13.61 -3.71 -5.75
C PRO A 49 15.05 -3.51 -6.20
N ASP A 50 15.25 -3.19 -7.47
CA ASP A 50 16.58 -2.95 -8.04
C ASP A 50 17.24 -1.66 -7.53
N GLN A 51 16.49 -0.83 -6.79
CA GLN A 51 16.99 0.40 -6.18
C GLN A 51 17.20 0.24 -4.67
N ILE A 52 17.02 -0.96 -4.11
CA ILE A 52 17.29 -1.21 -2.70
C ILE A 52 18.78 -1.01 -2.45
N GLY A 53 19.10 -0.04 -1.61
CA GLY A 53 20.43 0.24 -1.14
C GLY A 53 20.35 1.21 0.03
N VAL A 54 21.39 1.22 0.88
CA VAL A 54 21.40 2.01 2.13
C VAL A 54 20.97 3.46 1.87
N GLY A 55 21.61 4.15 0.92
CA GLY A 55 21.31 5.55 0.63
C GLY A 55 19.88 5.79 0.14
N LYS A 56 19.32 4.90 -0.69
CA LYS A 56 17.95 5.03 -1.20
C LYS A 56 16.93 4.79 -0.08
N MET A 57 17.14 3.74 0.71
CA MET A 57 16.25 3.38 1.82
C MET A 57 16.27 4.45 2.91
N THR A 58 17.45 4.95 3.30
CA THR A 58 17.55 6.04 4.30
C THR A 58 16.76 7.27 3.86
N LYS A 59 16.90 7.70 2.60
CA LYS A 59 16.12 8.83 2.06
C LYS A 59 14.62 8.56 2.04
N ALA A 60 14.21 7.35 1.66
CA ALA A 60 12.80 6.97 1.62
C ALA A 60 12.19 6.95 3.03
N ILE A 61 12.91 6.40 4.01
CA ILE A 61 12.48 6.33 5.41
C ILE A 61 12.39 7.73 6.01
N ALA A 62 13.42 8.58 5.83
CA ALA A 62 13.39 9.96 6.30
C ALA A 62 12.17 10.72 5.73
N LYS A 63 11.95 10.63 4.41
CA LYS A 63 10.77 11.22 3.77
C LYS A 63 9.47 10.68 4.36
N MET A 64 9.34 9.37 4.57
CA MET A 64 8.14 8.75 5.14
C MET A 64 7.86 9.25 6.57
N LEU A 65 8.88 9.49 7.38
CA LEU A 65 8.74 10.00 8.76
C LEU A 65 8.28 11.46 8.80
N GLU A 66 8.57 12.23 7.76
CA GLU A 66 8.15 13.63 7.60
C GLU A 66 6.81 13.77 6.85
N SER A 67 6.35 12.71 6.18
CA SER A 67 5.10 12.72 5.43
C SER A 67 3.88 12.84 6.35
N PRO A 68 2.82 13.55 5.93
CA PRO A 68 1.55 13.49 6.62
C PRO A 68 0.99 12.06 6.60
N VAL A 69 0.09 11.79 7.54
CA VAL A 69 -0.72 10.57 7.55
C VAL A 69 -1.54 10.54 6.25
N PRO A 70 -1.47 9.47 5.44
CA PRO A 70 -2.28 9.37 4.23
C PRO A 70 -3.75 9.25 4.60
N GLU A 71 -4.61 10.04 3.93
CA GLU A 71 -6.06 9.99 4.13
C GLU A 71 -6.78 9.49 2.88
N HIS A 72 -7.78 8.61 3.05
CA HIS A 72 -8.65 8.19 1.95
C HIS A 72 -10.07 7.81 2.40
N HIS A 73 -11.00 7.79 1.45
CA HIS A 73 -12.40 7.44 1.66
C HIS A 73 -12.79 6.11 0.98
N LEU A 74 -11.83 5.23 0.72
CA LEU A 74 -12.09 3.91 0.14
C LEU A 74 -12.91 3.07 1.12
N SER A 75 -14.00 2.47 0.63
CA SER A 75 -14.79 1.50 1.39
C SER A 75 -14.04 0.17 1.45
N LEU A 76 -13.83 -0.33 2.68
CA LEU A 76 -13.14 -1.59 2.96
C LEU A 76 -14.09 -2.70 3.44
N ASP A 77 -15.39 -2.40 3.54
CA ASP A 77 -16.45 -3.31 3.98
C ASP A 77 -17.06 -4.13 2.83
N GLY A 78 -16.31 -4.31 1.72
CA GLY A 78 -16.77 -4.95 0.50
C GLY A 78 -17.34 -6.36 0.70
N ALA A 79 -16.81 -7.15 1.65
CA ALA A 79 -17.36 -8.46 1.99
C ALA A 79 -18.79 -8.36 2.57
N ALA A 80 -19.01 -7.43 3.49
CA ALA A 80 -20.33 -7.20 4.09
C ALA A 80 -21.32 -6.63 3.06
N GLN A 81 -20.87 -5.71 2.20
CA GLN A 81 -21.69 -5.14 1.14
C GLN A 81 -22.07 -6.18 0.07
N THR A 82 -21.13 -7.04 -0.32
CA THR A 82 -21.40 -8.15 -1.27
C THR A 82 -22.44 -9.10 -0.71
N ARG A 83 -22.36 -9.45 0.58
CA ARG A 83 -23.38 -10.28 1.25
C ARG A 83 -24.76 -9.63 1.18
N LYS A 84 -24.88 -8.36 1.60
CA LYS A 84 -26.15 -7.62 1.55
C LYS A 84 -26.74 -7.59 0.13
N PHE A 85 -25.89 -7.39 -0.87
CA PHE A 85 -26.30 -7.38 -2.26
C PHE A 85 -26.90 -8.73 -2.68
N ILE A 86 -26.21 -9.83 -2.39
CA ILE A 86 -26.69 -11.18 -2.72
C ILE A 86 -28.00 -11.52 -1.97
N GLU A 87 -28.12 -11.15 -0.70
CA GLU A 87 -29.33 -11.39 0.11
C GLU A 87 -30.54 -10.54 -0.32
N SER A 88 -30.32 -9.49 -1.13
CA SER A 88 -31.37 -8.61 -1.64
C SER A 88 -31.92 -8.99 -3.02
N VAL A 89 -31.34 -10.02 -3.65
CA VAL A 89 -31.76 -10.62 -4.93
C VAL A 89 -32.71 -11.78 -4.66
#